data_AF-C6DJM8-F1
#
_entry.id   AF-C6DJM8-F1
#
_cell.length_a   1.000
_cell.length_b   1.000
_cell.length_c   1.000
_cell.angle_alpha   90.00
_cell.angle_beta   90.00
_cell.angle_gamma   90.00
#
_symmetry.space_group_name_H-M   'P 1'
#
loop_
_entity.id
_entity.type
_entity.pdbx_description
1 polymer ?
#
loop_
_entity_poly.entity_id
_entity_poly.type
_entity_poly.pdbx_seq_one_letter_code
_entity_poly.pdbx_strand_id
1 'polypeptide(L)'
;MRNFDDVQQYFIARQIEAIGLPSNTVKIYQGAISPAPDDNALWELLDQLPSSGVIQYNNQGSFFEHYSILVNALVASPNILDPIAAAQRNLTNWGEQPPAWEKGYRSMEKQLSSAPKISFEFELPVSASSSFWGIWHNSDPMAGLSSAIALSALSVKVSFGHLLHFTPQPDDWYTGIALKTAYQNPNKTPPWQPDDLISWDSMFGITGSLHQIVTGLICVSDIKVEYTISAHFTDQHLNEIKEYNGGGVWPYYLSNKNAVTKFQINTDGDLHVSIMSTKGMPIIIGVIANPMASWIGGQ
;
A
#
# COMPACT_ATOMS: atom_id res chain seq x y z
N MET A 1 17.63 20.81 5.86
CA MET A 1 16.71 21.45 4.91
C MET A 1 15.51 20.53 4.81
N ARG A 2 14.27 21.01 5.01
CA ARG A 2 13.09 20.15 4.91
C ARG A 2 12.46 20.27 3.52
N ASN A 3 12.52 19.24 2.69
CA ASN A 3 11.78 19.18 1.44
C ASN A 3 10.45 18.42 1.66
N PHE A 4 9.61 18.29 0.63
CA PHE A 4 8.36 17.51 0.75
C PHE A 4 8.61 16.05 1.18
N ASP A 5 9.70 15.44 0.72
CA ASP A 5 10.03 14.06 1.07
C ASP A 5 10.14 13.90 2.58
N ASP A 6 10.77 14.84 3.28
CA ASP A 6 10.84 14.81 4.74
C ASP A 6 9.45 14.86 5.39
N VAL A 7 8.56 15.75 4.92
CA VAL A 7 7.17 15.82 5.43
C VAL A 7 6.45 14.50 5.19
N GLN A 8 6.59 13.93 4.00
CA GLN A 8 6.02 12.65 3.63
C GLN A 8 6.58 11.51 4.49
N GLN A 9 7.88 11.48 4.75
CA GLN A 9 8.52 10.48 5.61
C GLN A 9 8.03 10.59 7.06
N TYR A 10 7.91 11.81 7.61
CA TYR A 10 7.34 12.03 8.94
C TYR A 10 5.89 11.55 9.03
N PHE A 11 5.08 11.90 8.02
CA PHE A 11 3.70 11.44 7.94
C PHE A 11 3.60 9.92 7.89
N ILE A 12 4.36 9.27 7.01
CA ILE A 12 4.41 7.81 6.88
C ILE A 12 4.83 7.16 8.20
N ALA A 13 5.87 7.69 8.85
CA ALA A 13 6.34 7.14 10.13
C ALA A 13 5.24 7.19 11.21
N ARG A 14 4.51 8.31 11.32
CA ARG A 14 3.39 8.45 12.25
C ARG A 14 2.21 7.57 11.90
N GLN A 15 1.93 7.43 10.61
CA GLN A 15 0.88 6.55 10.13
C GLN A 15 1.21 5.08 10.44
N ILE A 16 2.45 4.64 10.22
CA ILE A 16 2.91 3.28 10.55
C ILE A 16 2.86 3.03 12.07
N GLU A 17 3.32 4.00 12.87
CA GLU A 17 3.21 3.94 14.34
C GLU A 17 1.76 3.74 14.77
N ALA A 18 0.82 4.50 14.19
CA ALA A 18 -0.59 4.35 14.45
C ALA A 18 -1.13 2.97 14.00
N ILE A 19 -0.81 2.54 12.77
CA ILE A 19 -1.20 1.21 12.25
C ILE A 19 -0.84 0.08 13.24
N GLY A 20 0.25 0.24 14.01
CA GLY A 20 0.62 -0.69 15.07
C GLY A 20 1.24 -2.00 14.55
N LEU A 21 1.75 -1.97 13.33
CA LEU A 21 2.52 -3.06 12.72
C LEU A 21 4.02 -2.68 12.67
N PRO A 22 4.94 -3.67 12.64
CA PRO A 22 6.35 -3.40 12.45
C PRO A 22 6.61 -2.61 11.16
N SER A 23 7.44 -1.57 11.22
CA SER A 23 7.68 -0.66 10.09
C SER A 23 8.28 -1.33 8.86
N ASN A 24 9.02 -2.43 9.03
CA ASN A 24 9.56 -3.23 7.94
C ASN A 24 8.52 -4.11 7.24
N THR A 25 7.30 -4.21 7.79
CA THR A 25 6.19 -5.00 7.22
C THR A 25 5.11 -4.15 6.55
N VAL A 26 5.17 -2.83 6.69
CA VAL A 26 4.16 -1.92 6.15
C VAL A 26 4.73 -1.18 4.96
N LYS A 27 3.97 -1.18 3.85
CA LYS A 27 4.24 -0.31 2.70
C LYS A 27 3.01 0.54 2.42
N ILE A 28 3.19 1.85 2.33
CA ILE A 28 2.12 2.84 2.22
C ILE A 28 1.97 3.27 0.76
N TYR A 29 0.74 3.35 0.26
CA TYR A 29 0.50 3.90 -1.07
C TYR A 29 0.68 5.42 -1.07
N GLN A 30 1.34 5.93 -2.11
CA GLN A 30 1.47 7.37 -2.34
C GLN A 30 0.21 7.89 -3.06
N GLY A 31 -0.87 8.02 -2.29
CA GLY A 31 -2.24 8.18 -2.79
C GLY A 31 -3.07 6.95 -2.44
N ALA A 32 -4.11 7.16 -1.66
CA ALA A 32 -4.93 6.06 -1.19
C ALA A 32 -5.84 5.54 -2.30
N ILE A 33 -6.04 4.22 -2.32
CA ILE A 33 -6.82 3.54 -3.35
C ILE A 33 -8.22 3.28 -2.82
N SER A 34 -9.24 3.65 -3.57
CA SER A 34 -10.61 3.21 -3.30
C SER A 34 -10.98 2.16 -4.35
N PRO A 35 -10.88 0.86 -4.01
CA PRO A 35 -11.17 -0.19 -4.97
C PRO A 35 -12.65 -0.19 -5.34
N ALA A 36 -12.96 -0.65 -6.56
CA ALA A 36 -14.33 -0.91 -6.95
C ALA A 36 -14.97 -1.94 -5.99
N PRO A 37 -16.30 -1.89 -5.76
CA PRO A 37 -17.00 -2.73 -4.79
C PRO A 37 -17.22 -4.16 -5.29
N ASP A 38 -16.13 -4.81 -5.73
CA ASP A 38 -16.08 -6.17 -6.23
C ASP A 38 -14.79 -6.87 -5.79
N ASP A 39 -14.80 -8.19 -5.88
CA ASP A 39 -13.73 -9.03 -5.37
C ASP A 39 -12.46 -8.91 -6.21
N ASN A 40 -12.58 -8.77 -7.53
CA ASN A 40 -11.43 -8.70 -8.44
C ASN A 40 -10.59 -7.45 -8.16
N ALA A 41 -11.23 -6.28 -8.00
CA ALA A 41 -10.51 -5.05 -7.67
C ALA A 41 -9.74 -5.13 -6.34
N LEU A 42 -10.25 -5.89 -5.37
CA LEU A 42 -9.55 -6.13 -4.11
C LEU A 42 -8.41 -7.13 -4.26
N TRP A 43 -8.65 -8.21 -4.99
CA TRP A 43 -7.70 -9.28 -5.25
C TRP A 43 -6.52 -8.80 -6.10
N GLU A 44 -6.72 -7.90 -7.05
CA GLU A 44 -5.64 -7.23 -7.78
C GLU A 44 -4.68 -6.45 -6.86
N LEU A 45 -5.15 -5.95 -5.72
CA LEU A 45 -4.26 -5.30 -4.73
C LEU A 45 -3.48 -6.32 -3.91
N LEU A 46 -4.09 -7.46 -3.60
CA LEU A 46 -3.46 -8.56 -2.87
C LEU A 46 -2.46 -9.34 -3.72
N ASP A 47 -2.69 -9.42 -5.03
CA ASP A 47 -1.84 -10.12 -5.98
C ASP A 47 -0.54 -9.37 -6.28
N GLN A 48 -0.43 -8.09 -5.92
CA GLN A 48 0.77 -7.32 -6.23
C GLN A 48 2.00 -7.81 -5.45
N LEU A 49 3.16 -7.73 -6.09
CA LEU A 49 4.43 -7.86 -5.38
C LEU A 49 4.73 -6.58 -4.57
N PRO A 50 5.40 -6.70 -3.42
CA PRO A 50 5.78 -5.52 -2.66
C PRO A 50 6.86 -4.69 -3.35
N SER A 51 6.73 -3.36 -3.35
CA SER A 51 7.77 -2.45 -3.82
C SER A 51 9.00 -2.43 -2.92
N SER A 52 10.17 -2.01 -3.42
CA SER A 52 11.32 -1.74 -2.55
C SER A 52 11.07 -0.51 -1.66
N GLY A 53 11.42 -0.58 -0.38
CA GLY A 53 11.25 0.52 0.58
C GLY A 53 9.88 0.57 1.24
N VAL A 54 9.49 1.77 1.69
CA VAL A 54 8.26 2.00 2.49
C VAL A 54 7.08 2.45 1.62
N ILE A 55 7.33 2.94 0.40
CA ILE A 55 6.26 3.30 -0.54
C ILE A 55 5.87 2.05 -1.33
N GLN A 56 4.57 1.78 -1.42
CA GLN A 56 4.01 0.82 -2.35
C GLN A 56 3.61 1.54 -3.65
N TYR A 57 4.15 1.05 -4.76
CA TYR A 57 3.74 1.45 -6.10
C TYR A 57 2.77 0.43 -6.67
N ASN A 58 1.94 0.86 -7.62
CA ASN A 58 1.08 -0.05 -8.37
C ASN A 58 1.91 -0.88 -9.37
N ASN A 59 1.36 -2.01 -9.82
CA ASN A 59 1.88 -2.80 -10.93
C ASN A 59 3.32 -3.32 -10.75
N GLN A 60 3.65 -3.79 -9.56
CA GLN A 60 4.99 -4.34 -9.25
C GLN A 60 5.20 -5.79 -9.72
N GLY A 61 4.27 -6.32 -10.52
CA GLY A 61 4.18 -7.74 -10.86
C GLY A 61 3.14 -8.47 -10.02
N SER A 62 2.82 -9.69 -10.44
CA SER A 62 1.79 -10.55 -9.87
C SER A 62 2.41 -11.70 -9.07
N PHE A 63 1.94 -11.92 -7.84
CA PHE A 63 2.30 -13.07 -7.03
C PHE A 63 1.83 -14.35 -7.69
N PHE A 64 0.60 -14.39 -8.18
CA PHE A 64 0.05 -15.53 -8.92
C PHE A 64 0.92 -15.94 -10.12
N GLU A 65 1.34 -14.97 -10.93
CA GLU A 65 2.19 -15.21 -12.10
C GLU A 65 3.53 -15.83 -11.68
N HIS A 66 4.22 -15.22 -10.71
CA HIS A 66 5.53 -15.70 -10.24
C HIS A 66 5.44 -17.03 -9.51
N TYR A 67 4.38 -17.26 -8.74
CA TYR A 67 4.08 -18.56 -8.14
C TYR A 67 3.86 -19.63 -9.20
N SER A 68 3.11 -19.31 -10.26
CA SER A 68 2.82 -20.24 -11.35
C SER A 68 4.09 -20.62 -12.12
N ILE A 69 4.93 -19.64 -12.44
CA ILE A 69 6.24 -19.86 -13.06
C ILE A 69 7.11 -20.77 -12.18
N LEU A 70 7.20 -20.47 -10.88
CA LEU A 70 7.93 -21.31 -9.93
C LEU A 70 7.43 -22.76 -9.99
N VAL A 71 6.15 -22.98 -9.73
CA VAL A 71 5.58 -24.33 -9.58
C VAL A 71 5.74 -25.15 -10.86
N ASN A 72 5.61 -24.53 -12.03
CA ASN A 72 5.80 -25.20 -13.31
C ASN A 72 7.26 -25.54 -13.62
N ALA A 73 8.22 -24.80 -13.06
CA ALA A 73 9.64 -25.11 -13.20
C ALA A 73 10.09 -26.28 -12.28
N LEU A 74 9.38 -26.53 -11.18
CA LEU A 74 9.76 -27.56 -10.21
C LEU A 74 9.46 -28.98 -10.71
N VAL A 75 10.32 -29.93 -10.35
CA VAL A 75 10.16 -31.36 -10.62
C VAL A 75 9.51 -32.04 -9.42
N ALA A 76 8.30 -32.57 -9.63
CA ALA A 76 7.62 -33.39 -8.64
C ALA A 76 8.27 -34.78 -8.50
N SER A 77 8.27 -35.31 -7.28
CA SER A 77 8.62 -36.71 -7.05
C SER A 77 7.50 -37.65 -7.52
N PRO A 78 7.78 -38.94 -7.78
CA PRO A 78 6.76 -39.92 -8.16
C PRO A 78 5.76 -40.28 -7.03
N ASN A 79 5.86 -39.65 -5.86
CA ASN A 79 4.93 -39.86 -4.75
C ASN A 79 3.57 -39.20 -5.06
N ILE A 80 2.47 -39.93 -4.88
CA ILE A 80 1.12 -39.41 -5.10
C ILE A 80 0.76 -38.23 -4.17
N LEU A 81 1.42 -38.16 -3.01
CA LEU A 81 1.28 -37.07 -2.03
C LEU A 81 2.34 -35.98 -2.20
N ASP A 82 3.03 -35.93 -3.34
CA ASP A 82 4.03 -34.90 -3.60
C ASP A 82 3.37 -33.51 -3.64
N PRO A 83 3.87 -32.55 -2.84
CA PRO A 83 3.26 -31.22 -2.75
C PRO A 83 3.44 -30.39 -4.02
N ILE A 84 4.52 -30.60 -4.78
CA ILE A 84 4.75 -29.94 -6.07
C ILE A 84 3.76 -30.48 -7.10
N ALA A 85 3.54 -31.79 -7.14
CA ALA A 85 2.51 -32.39 -8.01
C ALA A 85 1.10 -31.87 -7.66
N ALA A 86 0.79 -31.67 -6.38
CA ALA A 86 -0.47 -31.08 -5.95
C ALA A 86 -0.61 -29.63 -6.42
N ALA A 87 0.44 -28.82 -6.28
CA ALA A 87 0.46 -27.43 -6.76
C ALA A 87 0.25 -27.33 -8.28
N GLN A 88 0.95 -28.16 -9.05
CA GLN A 88 0.82 -28.22 -10.51
C GLN A 88 -0.60 -28.60 -10.93
N ARG A 89 -1.24 -29.55 -10.23
CA ARG A 89 -2.65 -29.91 -10.46
C ARG A 89 -3.59 -28.76 -10.12
N ASN A 90 -3.38 -28.07 -9.00
CA ASN A 90 -4.21 -26.93 -8.62
C ASN A 90 -4.16 -25.82 -9.68
N LEU A 91 -2.96 -25.45 -10.14
CA LEU A 91 -2.79 -24.47 -11.22
C LEU A 91 -3.41 -24.93 -12.54
N THR A 92 -3.24 -26.21 -12.90
CA THR A 92 -3.86 -26.78 -14.11
C THR A 92 -5.38 -26.72 -14.04
N ASN A 93 -5.97 -27.04 -12.89
CA ASN A 93 -7.41 -26.99 -12.67
C ASN A 93 -7.94 -25.55 -12.62
N TRP A 94 -7.14 -24.62 -12.10
CA TRP A 94 -7.47 -23.20 -12.07
C TRP A 94 -7.51 -22.59 -13.48
N GLY A 95 -6.53 -22.96 -14.30
CA GLY A 95 -6.42 -22.49 -15.68
C GLY A 95 -6.06 -21.01 -15.78
N GLU A 96 -6.74 -20.29 -16.67
CA GLU A 96 -6.47 -18.87 -16.98
C GLU A 96 -7.33 -17.90 -16.14
N GLN A 97 -7.96 -18.38 -15.08
CA GLN A 97 -8.78 -17.54 -14.21
C GLN A 97 -7.88 -16.55 -13.43
N PRO A 98 -8.34 -15.32 -13.17
CA PRO A 98 -7.66 -14.41 -12.25
C PRO A 98 -7.46 -15.06 -10.88
N PRO A 99 -6.40 -14.71 -10.14
CA PRO A 99 -6.21 -15.24 -8.80
C PRO A 99 -7.34 -14.79 -7.86
N ALA A 100 -7.73 -15.69 -6.97
CA ALA A 100 -8.76 -15.46 -5.96
C ALA A 100 -8.22 -15.64 -4.53
N TRP A 101 -8.92 -15.04 -3.57
CA TRP A 101 -8.64 -15.17 -2.14
C TRP A 101 -9.90 -15.58 -1.39
N GLU A 102 -9.75 -16.30 -0.28
CA GLU A 102 -10.86 -16.86 0.52
C GLU A 102 -11.92 -15.83 0.97
N LYS A 103 -11.57 -14.54 1.00
CA LYS A 103 -12.44 -13.45 1.42
C LYS A 103 -12.39 -12.33 0.39
N GLY A 104 -13.57 -11.96 -0.10
CA GLY A 104 -13.77 -10.84 -1.01
C GLY A 104 -14.14 -9.52 -0.34
N TYR A 105 -14.53 -8.56 -1.16
CA TYR A 105 -14.85 -7.17 -0.81
C TYR A 105 -15.91 -7.07 0.29
N ARG A 106 -17.02 -7.80 0.18
CA ARG A 106 -18.09 -7.76 1.20
C ARG A 106 -17.62 -8.22 2.58
N SER A 107 -16.70 -9.18 2.63
CA SER A 107 -16.11 -9.66 3.89
C SER A 107 -15.21 -8.60 4.50
N MET A 108 -14.36 -7.97 3.68
CA MET A 108 -13.52 -6.84 4.11
C MET A 108 -14.38 -5.68 4.63
N GLU A 109 -15.40 -5.26 3.89
CA GLU A 109 -16.27 -4.14 4.25
C GLU A 109 -17.00 -4.40 5.58
N LYS A 110 -17.53 -5.62 5.75
CA LYS A 110 -18.16 -6.05 7.02
C LYS A 110 -17.17 -5.97 8.19
N GLN A 111 -15.96 -6.51 8.02
CA GLN A 111 -14.93 -6.46 9.07
C GLN A 111 -14.49 -5.03 9.37
N LEU A 112 -14.34 -4.20 8.33
CA LEU A 112 -13.91 -2.82 8.44
C LEU A 112 -14.93 -2.00 9.24
N SER A 113 -16.22 -2.21 9.03
CA SER A 113 -17.28 -1.51 9.79
C SER A 113 -17.27 -1.76 11.31
N SER A 114 -16.53 -2.78 11.77
CA SER A 114 -16.41 -3.15 13.19
C SER A 114 -14.99 -2.94 13.73
N ALA A 115 -14.07 -2.44 12.91
CA ALA A 115 -12.66 -2.29 13.28
C ALA A 115 -12.44 -1.11 14.23
N PRO A 116 -11.35 -1.07 15.01
CA PRO A 116 -11.10 0.02 15.95
C PRO A 116 -10.90 1.37 15.24
N LYS A 117 -11.29 2.43 15.93
CA LYS A 117 -10.93 3.81 15.59
C LYS A 117 -9.46 4.06 15.88
N ILE A 118 -8.85 4.92 15.09
CA ILE A 118 -7.51 5.40 15.37
C ILE A 118 -7.32 6.85 14.93
N SER A 119 -6.40 7.54 15.60
CA SER A 119 -5.96 8.86 15.22
C SER A 119 -4.50 9.04 15.54
N PHE A 120 -3.84 9.88 14.77
CA PHE A 120 -2.49 10.35 15.05
C PHE A 120 -2.37 11.81 14.66
N GLU A 121 -1.42 12.49 15.27
CA GLU A 121 -1.13 13.88 15.00
C GLU A 121 0.37 14.13 15.11
N PHE A 122 0.84 15.16 14.41
CA PHE A 122 2.20 15.61 14.52
C PHE A 122 2.31 17.07 14.12
N GLU A 123 3.36 17.69 14.61
CA GLU A 123 3.73 19.07 14.28
C GLU A 123 5.15 19.10 13.73
N LEU A 124 5.33 19.95 12.73
CA LEU A 124 6.58 20.19 12.07
C LEU A 124 6.88 21.69 12.18
N PRO A 125 7.99 22.09 12.82
CA PRO A 125 8.34 23.50 12.94
C PRO A 125 8.74 24.09 11.58
N VAL A 126 8.74 25.42 11.50
CA VAL A 126 9.25 26.24 10.38
C VAL A 126 10.58 25.69 9.87
N SER A 127 10.75 25.66 8.55
CA SER A 127 11.96 25.18 7.87
C SER A 127 12.56 26.27 6.98
N ALA A 128 13.87 26.24 6.73
CA ALA A 128 14.56 27.20 5.85
C ALA A 128 14.63 26.76 4.38
N SER A 129 13.74 25.88 3.92
CA SER A 129 13.76 25.31 2.56
C SER A 129 12.77 26.00 1.63
N SER A 130 13.13 26.19 0.36
CA SER A 130 12.34 26.96 -0.60
C SER A 130 11.52 26.11 -1.59
N SER A 131 11.59 24.79 -1.54
CA SER A 131 10.89 23.90 -2.49
C SER A 131 10.00 22.86 -1.79
N PHE A 132 8.75 22.78 -2.24
CA PHE A 132 7.74 21.80 -1.81
C PHE A 132 7.07 21.23 -3.05
N TRP A 133 6.81 19.93 -3.05
CA TRP A 133 6.08 19.24 -4.11
C TRP A 133 4.85 18.59 -3.52
N GLY A 134 3.82 18.33 -4.33
CA GLY A 134 2.86 17.27 -4.02
C GLY A 134 1.81 17.58 -2.96
N ILE A 135 1.46 18.84 -2.66
CA ILE A 135 0.25 19.11 -1.85
C ILE A 135 -0.99 18.72 -2.65
N TRP A 136 -0.99 19.02 -3.94
CA TRP A 136 -2.01 18.58 -4.89
C TRP A 136 -1.34 18.02 -6.14
N HIS A 137 -2.12 17.32 -6.94
CA HIS A 137 -1.64 16.71 -8.17
C HIS A 137 -1.13 17.79 -9.16
N ASN A 138 0.07 17.60 -9.72
CA ASN A 138 0.74 18.53 -10.65
C ASN A 138 1.09 19.93 -10.09
N SER A 139 1.29 20.07 -8.77
CA SER A 139 1.78 21.32 -8.18
C SER A 139 3.15 21.72 -8.76
N ASP A 140 3.29 22.94 -9.27
CA ASP A 140 4.60 23.51 -9.61
C ASP A 140 5.40 23.77 -8.32
N PRO A 141 6.65 23.31 -8.22
CA PRO A 141 7.47 23.37 -7.01
C PRO A 141 8.02 24.75 -6.66
N MET A 142 8.10 25.61 -7.67
CA MET A 142 8.70 26.93 -7.61
C MET A 142 7.63 28.02 -7.72
N ALA A 143 6.38 27.65 -7.98
CA ALA A 143 5.24 28.53 -7.76
C ALA A 143 5.20 28.98 -6.28
N GLY A 144 4.88 30.26 -6.08
CA GLY A 144 4.98 30.93 -4.77
C GLY A 144 4.23 30.21 -3.64
N LEU A 145 3.16 29.49 -3.96
CA LEU A 145 2.33 28.76 -2.99
C LEU A 145 3.04 27.53 -2.41
N SER A 146 3.74 26.76 -3.24
CA SER A 146 4.54 25.61 -2.80
C SER A 146 5.73 26.06 -1.94
N SER A 147 6.39 27.15 -2.33
CA SER A 147 7.50 27.73 -1.56
C SER A 147 7.05 28.30 -0.21
N ALA A 148 5.90 28.99 -0.15
CA ALA A 148 5.32 29.47 1.11
C ALA A 148 5.05 28.32 2.09
N ILE A 149 4.58 27.19 1.58
CA ILE A 149 4.28 26.02 2.41
C ILE A 149 5.57 25.34 2.89
N ALA A 150 6.61 25.26 2.05
CA ALA A 150 7.93 24.71 2.42
C ALA A 150 8.56 25.40 3.64
N LEU A 151 8.31 26.70 3.76
CA LEU A 151 8.86 27.56 4.80
C LEU A 151 7.99 27.61 6.06
N SER A 152 6.78 27.04 6.05
CA SER A 152 5.81 27.21 7.13
C SER A 152 5.91 26.13 8.20
N ALA A 153 5.40 26.43 9.40
CA ALA A 153 5.08 25.36 10.35
C ALA A 153 3.83 24.61 9.85
N LEU A 154 3.78 23.31 10.12
CA LEU A 154 2.70 22.42 9.72
C LEU A 154 2.21 21.63 10.93
N SER A 155 0.92 21.72 11.23
CA SER A 155 0.26 20.85 12.21
C SER A 155 -0.70 19.93 11.46
N VAL A 156 -0.62 18.63 11.68
CA VAL A 156 -1.42 17.62 10.99
C VAL A 156 -2.10 16.72 12.01
N LYS A 157 -3.38 16.49 11.81
CA LYS A 157 -4.19 15.52 12.54
C LYS A 157 -4.92 14.64 11.55
N VAL A 158 -4.82 13.33 11.76
CA VAL A 158 -5.52 12.32 11.00
C VAL A 158 -6.31 11.44 11.93
N SER A 159 -7.52 11.08 11.51
CA SER A 159 -8.33 10.07 12.17
C SER A 159 -9.02 9.17 11.14
N PHE A 160 -9.16 7.91 11.50
CA PHE A 160 -9.95 6.93 10.78
C PHE A 160 -11.09 6.48 11.68
N GLY A 161 -12.30 6.43 11.14
CA GLY A 161 -13.44 5.84 11.85
C GLY A 161 -13.23 4.35 12.10
N HIS A 162 -12.51 3.67 11.21
CA HIS A 162 -12.12 2.28 11.39
C HIS A 162 -10.79 2.00 10.67
N LEU A 163 -9.92 1.19 11.28
CA LEU A 163 -8.70 0.65 10.68
C LEU A 163 -8.70 -0.88 10.79
N LEU A 164 -8.56 -1.56 9.66
CA LEU A 164 -8.54 -3.01 9.54
C LEU A 164 -7.25 -3.49 8.86
N HIS A 165 -6.60 -4.47 9.47
CA HIS A 165 -5.61 -5.32 8.80
C HIS A 165 -6.34 -6.49 8.15
N PHE A 166 -6.54 -6.42 6.83
CA PHE A 166 -7.28 -7.43 6.09
C PHE A 166 -6.30 -8.44 5.48
N THR A 167 -6.23 -9.65 6.04
CA THR A 167 -5.24 -10.68 5.67
C THR A 167 -5.93 -11.96 5.16
N PRO A 168 -6.56 -11.93 3.97
CA PRO A 168 -7.14 -13.11 3.39
C PRO A 168 -6.03 -14.04 2.87
N GLN A 169 -6.32 -15.34 2.80
CA GLN A 169 -5.44 -16.33 2.20
C GLN A 169 -5.74 -16.49 0.70
N PRO A 170 -4.73 -16.81 -0.13
CA PRO A 170 -4.98 -17.29 -1.48
C PRO A 170 -5.92 -18.51 -1.47
N ASP A 171 -6.78 -18.61 -2.48
CA ASP A 171 -7.76 -19.70 -2.62
C ASP A 171 -7.12 -20.99 -3.20
N ASP A 172 -7.94 -21.92 -3.66
CA ASP A 172 -7.55 -23.28 -4.09
C ASP A 172 -6.45 -23.36 -5.17
N TRP A 173 -6.15 -22.28 -5.89
CA TRP A 173 -5.03 -22.24 -6.84
C TRP A 173 -3.66 -22.34 -6.17
N TYR A 174 -3.57 -22.00 -4.89
CA TYR A 174 -2.32 -21.91 -4.14
C TYR A 174 -2.12 -23.08 -3.17
N THR A 175 -0.88 -23.53 -3.05
CA THR A 175 -0.42 -24.34 -1.92
C THR A 175 0.93 -23.88 -1.41
N GLY A 176 0.97 -23.53 -0.12
CA GLY A 176 2.20 -23.07 0.54
C GLY A 176 3.25 -24.16 0.73
N ILE A 177 2.86 -25.44 0.70
CA ILE A 177 3.82 -26.54 0.93
C ILE A 177 4.77 -26.71 -0.25
N ALA A 178 4.31 -26.52 -1.49
CA ALA A 178 5.20 -26.55 -2.66
C ALA A 178 6.22 -25.40 -2.61
N LEU A 179 5.75 -24.19 -2.27
CA LEU A 179 6.58 -23.00 -2.11
C LEU A 179 7.65 -23.21 -1.02
N LYS A 180 7.24 -23.75 0.13
CA LYS A 180 8.15 -24.14 1.22
C LYS A 180 9.17 -25.18 0.79
N THR A 181 8.74 -26.20 0.03
CA THR A 181 9.62 -27.27 -0.47
C THR A 181 10.68 -26.68 -1.41
N ALA A 182 10.30 -25.80 -2.32
CA ALA A 182 11.25 -25.11 -3.20
C ALA A 182 12.26 -24.28 -2.40
N TYR A 183 11.76 -23.47 -1.45
CA TYR A 183 12.59 -22.59 -0.63
C TYR A 183 13.60 -23.34 0.25
N GLN A 184 13.22 -24.49 0.82
CA GLN A 184 14.10 -25.26 1.72
C GLN A 184 15.19 -26.06 1.00
N ASN A 185 15.21 -26.07 -0.33
CA ASN A 185 16.09 -26.92 -1.13
C ASN A 185 16.88 -26.11 -2.20
N PRO A 186 17.61 -25.03 -1.85
CA PRO A 186 18.20 -24.09 -2.80
C PRO A 186 19.18 -24.69 -3.82
N ASN A 187 19.81 -25.83 -3.48
CA ASN A 187 20.84 -26.47 -4.30
C ASN A 187 20.52 -27.95 -4.55
N LYS A 188 19.24 -28.35 -4.50
CA LYS A 188 18.86 -29.73 -4.76
C LYS A 188 18.15 -29.89 -6.08
N THR A 189 18.53 -30.94 -6.77
CA THR A 189 17.90 -31.42 -7.99
C THR A 189 17.53 -32.87 -7.78
N PRO A 190 16.24 -33.21 -7.59
CA PRO A 190 15.04 -32.33 -7.44
C PRO A 190 15.00 -31.56 -6.09
N PRO A 191 14.14 -30.52 -5.92
CA PRO A 191 12.99 -30.16 -6.78
C PRO A 191 13.32 -29.20 -7.92
N TRP A 192 14.50 -28.59 -7.95
CA TRP A 192 14.88 -27.69 -9.03
C TRP A 192 15.44 -28.46 -10.23
N GLN A 193 15.13 -28.00 -11.44
CA GLN A 193 15.74 -28.53 -12.66
C GLN A 193 17.18 -28.03 -12.81
N PRO A 194 18.14 -28.88 -13.20
CA PRO A 194 19.47 -28.39 -13.53
C PRO A 194 19.40 -27.52 -14.79
N ASP A 195 20.21 -26.46 -14.84
CA ASP A 195 20.36 -25.54 -15.98
C ASP A 195 19.10 -24.77 -16.42
N ASP A 196 18.05 -24.71 -15.59
CA ASP A 196 16.88 -23.86 -15.82
C ASP A 196 17.16 -22.40 -15.42
N LEU A 197 16.53 -21.45 -16.11
CA LEU A 197 16.56 -20.03 -15.77
C LEU A 197 15.83 -19.76 -14.45
N ILE A 198 14.84 -20.58 -14.10
CA ILE A 198 14.12 -20.51 -12.84
C ILE A 198 14.87 -21.31 -11.78
N SER A 199 15.58 -20.58 -10.92
CA SER A 199 16.39 -21.11 -9.81
C SER A 199 15.95 -20.54 -8.47
N TRP A 200 16.45 -21.12 -7.37
CA TRP A 200 16.20 -20.59 -6.03
C TRP A 200 16.63 -19.13 -5.91
N ASP A 201 17.79 -18.76 -6.43
CA ASP A 201 18.28 -17.37 -6.36
C ASP A 201 17.39 -16.41 -7.16
N SER A 202 16.92 -16.82 -8.34
CA SER A 202 16.04 -15.99 -9.19
C SER A 202 14.66 -15.75 -8.55
N MET A 203 14.20 -16.66 -7.70
CA MET A 203 12.89 -16.58 -7.06
C MET A 203 12.97 -16.02 -5.65
N PHE A 204 13.86 -16.53 -4.80
CA PHE A 204 13.91 -16.24 -3.37
C PHE A 204 15.15 -15.49 -2.91
N GLY A 205 16.15 -15.33 -3.77
CA GLY A 205 17.35 -14.56 -3.47
C GLY A 205 17.03 -13.10 -3.14
N ILE A 206 18.03 -12.33 -2.73
CA ILE A 206 17.83 -10.92 -2.33
C ILE A 206 17.28 -10.03 -3.45
N THR A 207 17.54 -10.41 -4.71
CA THR A 207 16.98 -9.78 -5.92
C THR A 207 15.92 -10.66 -6.59
N GLY A 208 15.47 -11.71 -5.90
CA GLY A 208 14.52 -12.67 -6.43
C GLY A 208 13.11 -12.08 -6.48
N SER A 209 12.33 -12.54 -7.46
CA SER A 209 10.98 -12.03 -7.70
C SER A 209 10.03 -12.24 -6.51
N LEU A 210 10.21 -13.33 -5.77
CA LEU A 210 9.45 -13.72 -4.58
C LEU A 210 10.27 -13.53 -3.29
N HIS A 211 11.15 -12.53 -3.21
CA HIS A 211 11.87 -12.21 -1.97
C HIS A 211 10.92 -11.69 -0.86
N GLN A 212 9.85 -10.98 -1.23
CA GLN A 212 8.77 -10.51 -0.37
C GLN A 212 7.42 -10.80 -1.01
N ILE A 213 6.36 -10.84 -0.20
CA ILE A 213 4.98 -11.06 -0.64
C ILE A 213 4.02 -10.13 0.10
N VAL A 214 2.96 -9.68 -0.58
CA VAL A 214 1.81 -9.03 0.07
C VAL A 214 0.94 -10.10 0.74
N THR A 215 0.77 -9.96 2.05
CA THR A 215 0.01 -10.90 2.91
C THR A 215 -1.29 -10.30 3.43
N GLY A 216 -1.54 -9.03 3.11
CA GLY A 216 -2.77 -8.34 3.48
C GLY A 216 -2.76 -6.87 3.09
N LEU A 217 -3.90 -6.24 3.30
CA LEU A 217 -4.15 -4.83 3.02
C LEU A 217 -4.41 -4.06 4.31
N ILE A 218 -4.02 -2.79 4.31
CA ILE A 218 -4.34 -1.85 5.37
C ILE A 218 -5.52 -1.01 4.90
N CYS A 219 -6.70 -1.37 5.41
CA CYS A 219 -7.98 -0.80 5.01
C CYS A 219 -8.44 0.20 6.07
N VAL A 220 -8.95 1.36 5.65
CA VAL A 220 -9.53 2.36 6.53
C VAL A 220 -10.86 2.86 5.99
N SER A 221 -11.67 3.47 6.84
CA SER A 221 -12.88 4.18 6.46
C SER A 221 -13.06 5.45 7.29
N ASP A 222 -13.94 6.34 6.83
CA ASP A 222 -14.25 7.62 7.48
C ASP A 222 -12.98 8.44 7.77
N ILE A 223 -12.11 8.56 6.76
CA ILE A 223 -10.88 9.36 6.89
C ILE A 223 -11.26 10.81 7.14
N LYS A 224 -10.72 11.38 8.21
CA LYS A 224 -10.71 12.81 8.45
C LYS A 224 -9.26 13.27 8.62
N VAL A 225 -8.85 14.18 7.74
CA VAL A 225 -7.56 14.87 7.83
C VAL A 225 -7.83 16.35 8.09
N GLU A 226 -7.14 16.91 9.07
CA GLU A 226 -7.10 18.34 9.35
C GLU A 226 -5.64 18.75 9.41
N TYR A 227 -5.23 19.74 8.62
CA TYR A 227 -3.92 20.33 8.79
C TYR A 227 -3.94 21.84 8.63
N THR A 228 -3.05 22.48 9.35
CA THR A 228 -2.86 23.93 9.36
C THR A 228 -1.45 24.25 8.92
N ILE A 229 -1.34 25.17 7.96
CA ILE A 229 -0.07 25.70 7.47
C ILE A 229 0.04 27.14 7.94
N SER A 230 1.01 27.40 8.83
CA SER A 230 1.20 28.71 9.43
C SER A 230 2.04 29.63 8.54
N ALA A 231 1.34 30.36 7.66
CA ALA A 231 1.86 31.35 6.72
C ALA A 231 0.80 32.41 6.46
N HIS A 232 1.15 33.52 5.81
CA HIS A 232 0.18 34.57 5.43
C HIS A 232 -0.43 34.30 4.05
N PHE A 233 -1.48 33.48 4.01
CA PHE A 233 -2.23 33.21 2.78
C PHE A 233 -3.24 34.32 2.46
N THR A 234 -3.59 34.45 1.17
CA THR A 234 -4.56 35.42 0.65
C THR A 234 -5.66 34.70 -0.10
N ASP A 235 -6.78 35.39 -0.37
CA ASP A 235 -7.86 34.83 -1.19
C ASP A 235 -7.41 34.45 -2.61
N GLN A 236 -6.40 35.14 -3.15
CA GLN A 236 -5.80 34.78 -4.43
C GLN A 236 -5.15 33.39 -4.35
N HIS A 237 -4.36 33.13 -3.31
CA HIS A 237 -3.76 31.82 -3.06
C HIS A 237 -4.83 30.73 -2.92
N LEU A 238 -5.95 31.04 -2.25
CA LEU A 238 -7.05 30.09 -2.08
C LEU A 238 -7.70 29.71 -3.43
N ASN A 239 -7.84 30.68 -4.33
CA ASN A 239 -8.40 30.44 -5.67
C ASN A 239 -7.47 29.55 -6.50
N GLU A 240 -6.15 29.82 -6.46
CA GLU A 240 -5.14 28.99 -7.11
C GLU A 240 -5.22 27.53 -6.60
N ILE A 241 -5.27 27.30 -5.29
CA ILE A 241 -5.39 25.95 -4.71
C ILE A 241 -6.64 25.22 -5.19
N LYS A 242 -7.78 25.92 -5.26
CA LYS A 242 -9.07 25.32 -5.67
C LYS A 242 -9.05 24.85 -7.12
N GLU A 243 -8.35 25.55 -8.00
CA GLU A 243 -8.22 25.17 -9.42
C GLU A 243 -7.50 23.82 -9.59
N TYR A 244 -6.59 23.47 -8.69
CA TYR A 244 -5.82 22.22 -8.77
C TYR A 244 -6.42 21.03 -8.00
N ASN A 245 -7.54 21.20 -7.29
CA ASN A 245 -8.10 20.17 -6.39
C ASN A 245 -8.78 18.98 -7.13
N GLY A 246 -8.82 18.96 -8.47
CA GLY A 246 -9.46 17.89 -9.23
C GLY A 246 -8.89 16.48 -8.96
N GLY A 247 -7.59 16.40 -8.65
CA GLY A 247 -6.87 15.15 -8.37
C GLY A 247 -6.76 14.78 -6.88
N GLY A 248 -7.39 15.54 -5.99
CA GLY A 248 -7.24 15.37 -4.55
C GLY A 248 -5.98 16.02 -3.98
N VAL A 249 -5.89 16.00 -2.65
CA VAL A 249 -4.88 16.71 -1.87
C VAL A 249 -4.18 15.73 -0.94
N TRP A 250 -2.91 16.00 -0.65
CA TRP A 250 -2.11 15.32 0.36
C TRP A 250 -2.88 15.17 1.69
N PRO A 251 -2.71 14.05 2.42
CA PRO A 251 -1.77 12.95 2.17
C PRO A 251 -2.31 11.82 1.31
N TYR A 252 -3.63 11.75 1.13
CA TYR A 252 -4.27 10.58 0.52
C TYR A 252 -4.73 10.81 -0.92
N TYR A 253 -4.69 12.04 -1.44
CA TYR A 253 -5.06 12.39 -2.82
C TYR A 253 -6.42 11.82 -3.24
N LEU A 254 -7.38 11.84 -2.31
CA LEU A 254 -8.73 11.37 -2.57
C LEU A 254 -9.41 12.34 -3.53
N SER A 255 -9.91 11.82 -4.66
CA SER A 255 -10.68 12.62 -5.62
C SER A 255 -11.98 13.15 -5.01
N ASN A 256 -12.57 14.15 -5.66
CA ASN A 256 -13.85 14.74 -5.23
C ASN A 256 -15.06 13.77 -5.29
N LYS A 257 -14.90 12.57 -5.89
CA LYS A 257 -15.89 11.49 -5.82
C LYS A 257 -15.87 10.77 -4.46
N ASN A 258 -14.70 10.78 -3.83
CA ASN A 258 -14.36 9.95 -2.68
C ASN A 258 -14.15 10.78 -1.41
N ALA A 259 -13.99 12.10 -1.53
CA ALA A 259 -13.82 13.00 -0.40
C ALA A 259 -14.35 14.40 -0.70
N VAL A 260 -14.64 15.14 0.37
CA VAL A 260 -14.85 16.58 0.35
C VAL A 260 -13.63 17.25 0.97
N THR A 261 -13.01 18.15 0.21
CA THR A 261 -11.90 18.98 0.70
C THR A 261 -12.35 20.43 0.85
N LYS A 262 -12.02 21.04 2.00
CA LYS A 262 -12.30 22.45 2.31
C LYS A 262 -11.00 23.16 2.64
N PHE A 263 -10.89 24.39 2.14
CA PHE A 263 -9.78 25.30 2.41
C PHE A 263 -10.35 26.57 3.04
N GLN A 264 -9.74 27.01 4.13
CA GLN A 264 -10.14 28.23 4.85
C GLN A 264 -8.88 28.96 5.31
N ILE A 265 -8.91 30.28 5.22
CA ILE A 265 -7.88 31.13 5.82
C ILE A 265 -8.43 31.64 7.14
N ASN A 266 -7.69 31.48 8.23
CA ASN A 266 -8.10 31.99 9.54
C ASN A 266 -7.77 33.48 9.70
N THR A 267 -8.10 34.07 10.84
CA THR A 267 -7.84 35.50 11.13
C THR A 267 -6.35 35.86 11.16
N ASP A 268 -5.47 34.88 11.39
CA ASP A 268 -4.02 35.05 11.46
C ASP A 268 -3.34 34.91 10.08
N GLY A 269 -4.13 34.53 9.07
CA GLY A 269 -3.68 34.31 7.70
C GLY A 269 -3.31 32.86 7.40
N ASP A 270 -3.35 31.95 8.38
CA ASP A 270 -2.98 30.55 8.22
C ASP A 270 -3.98 29.81 7.33
N LEU A 271 -3.47 28.90 6.50
CA LEU A 271 -4.30 28.02 5.70
C LEU A 271 -4.69 26.78 6.50
N HIS A 272 -5.99 26.61 6.71
CA HIS A 272 -6.58 25.38 7.24
C HIS A 272 -7.15 24.53 6.11
N VAL A 273 -6.79 23.24 6.09
CA VAL A 273 -7.29 22.25 5.15
C VAL A 273 -8.00 21.14 5.90
N SER A 274 -9.21 20.82 5.46
CA SER A 274 -10.00 19.70 5.99
C SER A 274 -10.40 18.77 4.84
N ILE A 275 -10.05 17.49 4.97
CA ILE A 275 -10.40 16.43 4.03
C ILE A 275 -11.26 15.42 4.77
N MET A 276 -12.44 15.11 4.22
CA MET A 276 -13.35 14.10 4.77
C MET A 276 -13.72 13.11 3.68
N SER A 277 -13.42 11.83 3.86
CA SER A 277 -13.86 10.80 2.91
C SER A 277 -15.36 10.59 2.96
N THR A 278 -15.91 9.99 1.90
CA THR A 278 -17.27 9.45 1.91
C THR A 278 -17.42 8.46 3.06
N LYS A 279 -18.53 8.57 3.80
CA LYS A 279 -18.77 7.77 4.99
C LYS A 279 -18.91 6.29 4.65
N GLY A 280 -18.26 5.42 5.42
CA GLY A 280 -18.29 3.96 5.30
C GLY A 280 -17.52 3.40 4.11
N MET A 281 -17.02 4.24 3.20
CA MET A 281 -16.31 3.81 2.00
C MET A 281 -14.93 3.23 2.38
N PRO A 282 -14.62 1.98 1.95
CA PRO A 282 -13.29 1.41 2.12
C PRO A 282 -12.24 2.17 1.30
N ILE A 283 -11.12 2.46 1.95
CA ILE A 283 -9.94 3.07 1.36
C ILE A 283 -8.73 2.24 1.79
N ILE A 284 -7.91 1.83 0.82
CA ILE A 284 -6.68 1.10 1.03
C ILE A 284 -5.53 2.11 1.06
N ILE A 285 -4.86 2.19 2.20
CA ILE A 285 -3.75 3.14 2.44
C ILE A 285 -2.38 2.46 2.35
N GLY A 286 -2.34 1.13 2.29
CA GLY A 286 -1.10 0.37 2.16
C GLY A 286 -1.31 -1.13 2.15
N VAL A 287 -0.20 -1.85 2.13
CA VAL A 287 -0.13 -3.31 2.16
C VAL A 287 0.73 -3.80 3.32
N ILE A 288 0.46 -5.02 3.76
CA ILE A 288 1.26 -5.77 4.72
C ILE A 288 2.17 -6.69 3.92
N ALA A 289 3.44 -6.35 3.83
CA ALA A 289 4.45 -7.08 3.09
C ALA A 289 5.36 -7.85 4.05
N ASN A 290 5.55 -9.13 3.81
CA ASN A 290 6.44 -9.97 4.62
C ASN A 290 7.56 -10.57 3.75
N PRO A 291 8.76 -10.80 4.33
CA PRO A 291 9.75 -11.67 3.70
C PRO A 291 9.11 -13.02 3.38
N MET A 292 9.40 -13.56 2.19
CA MET A 292 8.84 -14.84 1.78
C MET A 292 9.21 -15.96 2.75
N ALA A 293 10.43 -15.93 3.30
CA ALA A 293 10.89 -16.83 4.36
C ALA A 293 9.91 -16.90 5.54
N SER A 294 9.45 -15.75 6.02
CA SER A 294 8.51 -15.66 7.15
C SER A 294 7.14 -16.24 6.81
N TRP A 295 6.66 -16.01 5.57
CA TRP A 295 5.37 -16.51 5.10
C TRP A 295 5.30 -18.04 5.06
N ILE A 296 6.35 -18.70 4.57
CA ILE A 296 6.40 -20.16 4.43
C ILE A 296 6.95 -20.88 5.67
N GLY A 297 7.20 -20.14 6.76
CA GLY A 297 7.72 -20.68 8.02
C GLY A 297 9.16 -21.19 7.94
N GLY A 298 9.99 -20.56 7.09
CA GLY A 298 11.44 -20.70 7.12
C GLY A 298 12.02 -19.75 8.17
N GLN A 299 12.67 -20.30 9.19
CA GLN A 299 13.55 -19.55 10.09
C GLN A 299 14.94 -19.42 9.47
#